data_AF-A0A7Y6NN12-F1
#
_entry.id   AF-A0A7Y6NN12-F1
#
_cell.length_a   1.000
_cell.length_b   1.000
_cell.length_c   1.000
_cell.angle_alpha   90.00
_cell.angle_beta   90.00
_cell.angle_gamma   90.00
#
_symmetry.space_group_name_H-M   'P 1'
#
loop_
_entity.id
_entity.type
_entity.pdbx_description
1 polymer ?
#
loop_
_entity_poly.entity_id
_entity_poly.type
_entity_poly.pdbx_seq_one_letter_code
_entity_poly.pdbx_strand_id
1 'polypeptide(L)'
;MTVAAAASAAPFTSASRGSSSGGAVPESAGASRSSSPTAFSAALEALALIARFHQVGADPAALLHRLGKAASEPLTPSDLLLGARELGLKAKLVRSSTERLTLVPLPALALMSDGRVLLLAQCDGRRVLFMDPSRPSAGGRPAIESVDAFDGQWTGQLILVASRASIAGDLARFDFSWFIPSLVKYRRLFGEVLLVSLFLQLFALVSPLFFQVVMDKVLVHRGLATLDVLVVGLVVVVLFESLLTVLRSYLFARDYGSDVIEDHDTAFGNTDVLQFLQGVERDQLWFRQTGHALEVSIVGTADQIVVRDWYVARADRVEEFRLADGSTLLESRVQGLVDAMAAFAPPAAGATVLPPNMQQVLAPTLAASWGP
;
A
#
# COMPACT_ATOMS: atom_id res chain seq x y z
N MET A 1 27.41 -34.15 16.05
CA MET A 1 27.86 -35.52 15.73
C MET A 1 28.19 -36.21 17.05
N THR A 2 27.57 -37.36 17.27
CA THR A 2 27.84 -38.36 18.32
C THR A 2 27.27 -38.12 19.73
N VAL A 3 26.45 -39.12 20.08
CA VAL A 3 25.65 -39.39 21.27
C VAL A 3 26.50 -39.81 22.48
N ALA A 4 26.03 -39.45 23.67
CA ALA A 4 26.28 -40.14 24.94
C ALA A 4 25.08 -39.86 25.86
N ALA A 5 24.62 -40.69 26.78
CA ALA A 5 24.78 -42.10 27.07
C ALA A 5 23.83 -42.36 28.27
N ALA A 6 23.34 -43.60 28.37
CA ALA A 6 23.01 -44.30 29.61
C ALA A 6 21.84 -43.81 30.49
N ALA A 7 21.19 -44.63 31.31
CA ALA A 7 20.96 -46.08 31.33
C ALA A 7 20.05 -46.34 32.55
N SER A 8 19.21 -47.37 32.41
CA SER A 8 18.95 -48.39 33.42
C SER A 8 17.92 -48.19 34.56
N ALA A 9 17.12 -49.27 34.66
CA ALA A 9 16.66 -49.98 35.85
C ALA A 9 15.24 -49.69 36.39
N ALA A 10 14.44 -50.75 36.25
CA ALA A 10 13.07 -50.97 36.71
C ALA A 10 13.02 -51.44 38.19
N PRO A 11 12.02 -52.24 38.62
CA PRO A 11 10.66 -51.86 39.05
C PRO A 11 10.42 -52.23 40.53
N PHE A 12 9.34 -51.74 41.16
CA PHE A 12 8.79 -52.44 42.33
C PHE A 12 7.29 -52.17 42.52
N THR A 13 6.56 -53.24 42.78
CA THR A 13 5.13 -53.32 43.05
C THR A 13 4.86 -53.25 44.56
N SER A 14 3.74 -52.66 44.97
CA SER A 14 2.99 -53.13 46.14
C SER A 14 1.59 -52.53 46.18
N ALA A 15 0.61 -53.41 46.32
CA ALA A 15 -0.77 -53.10 46.67
C ALA A 15 -0.93 -52.91 48.19
N SER A 16 -1.92 -52.13 48.63
CA SER A 16 -2.58 -52.34 49.92
C SER A 16 -4.07 -52.01 49.86
N ARG A 17 -4.87 -52.90 50.46
CA ARG A 17 -6.33 -52.95 50.52
C ARG A 17 -6.92 -52.19 51.70
N GLY A 18 -8.22 -51.87 51.56
CA GLY A 18 -9.25 -51.92 52.62
C GLY A 18 -9.62 -50.56 53.23
N SER A 19 -10.85 -50.26 53.66
CA SER A 19 -12.13 -50.99 53.69
C SER A 19 -13.19 -50.05 54.31
N SER A 20 -14.46 -50.14 53.85
CA SER A 20 -15.75 -49.95 54.58
C SER A 20 -16.01 -48.64 55.37
N SER A 21 -17.19 -48.02 55.41
CA SER A 21 -18.60 -48.42 55.19
C SER A 21 -19.52 -47.23 55.55
N GLY A 22 -20.74 -47.17 55.00
CA GLY A 22 -21.88 -46.52 55.67
C GLY A 22 -22.87 -45.71 54.83
N GLY A 23 -23.93 -46.35 54.32
CA GLY A 23 -25.34 -45.98 54.56
C GLY A 23 -26.04 -44.78 53.87
N ALA A 24 -27.03 -45.11 53.02
CA ALA A 24 -28.40 -44.54 52.88
C ALA A 24 -28.69 -43.14 52.26
N VAL A 25 -29.08 -43.15 50.96
CA VAL A 25 -30.25 -42.55 50.22
C VAL A 25 -31.23 -41.60 50.98
N PRO A 26 -32.01 -40.68 50.34
CA PRO A 26 -31.84 -39.81 49.16
C PRO A 26 -32.15 -38.31 49.45
N GLU A 27 -31.61 -37.34 48.68
CA GLU A 27 -32.29 -36.03 48.59
C GLU A 27 -32.04 -35.35 47.25
N SER A 28 -33.11 -35.22 46.47
CA SER A 28 -33.19 -34.41 45.27
C SER A 28 -33.39 -32.95 45.65
N ALA A 29 -32.42 -32.07 45.38
CA ALA A 29 -32.68 -30.64 45.23
C ALA A 29 -31.51 -29.93 44.51
N GLY A 30 -31.81 -29.35 43.34
CA GLY A 30 -31.12 -28.15 42.88
C GLY A 30 -29.81 -28.33 42.10
N ALA A 31 -29.83 -29.08 40.99
CA ALA A 31 -28.82 -28.89 39.93
C ALA A 31 -29.06 -27.52 39.26
N SER A 32 -28.57 -26.46 39.91
CA SER A 32 -28.37 -25.16 39.31
C SER A 32 -27.39 -25.34 38.16
N ARG A 33 -27.90 -25.24 36.92
CA ARG A 33 -27.09 -25.23 35.70
C ARG A 33 -26.23 -23.97 35.73
N SER A 34 -25.01 -24.08 36.23
CA SER A 34 -23.95 -23.10 36.06
C SER A 34 -23.53 -23.08 34.58
N SER A 35 -24.30 -22.39 33.73
CA SER A 35 -23.88 -22.09 32.36
C SER A 35 -22.74 -21.08 32.42
N SER A 36 -21.55 -21.56 32.13
CA SER A 36 -20.24 -20.97 32.41
C SER A 36 -19.89 -19.72 31.57
N PRO A 37 -19.11 -18.77 32.14
CA PRO A 37 -18.63 -17.55 31.46
C PRO A 37 -17.78 -17.80 30.19
N THR A 38 -17.33 -19.04 29.98
CA THR A 38 -16.55 -19.47 28.81
C THR A 38 -17.35 -19.51 27.51
N ALA A 39 -18.66 -19.81 27.57
CA ALA A 39 -19.50 -19.85 26.37
C ALA A 39 -19.74 -18.44 25.80
N PHE A 40 -19.75 -17.45 26.68
CA PHE A 40 -19.95 -16.04 26.37
C PHE A 40 -18.75 -15.45 25.63
N SER A 41 -17.53 -15.66 26.16
CA SER A 41 -16.30 -15.23 25.48
C SER A 41 -16.13 -15.91 24.12
N ALA A 42 -16.47 -17.20 24.03
CA ALA A 42 -16.38 -17.97 22.80
C ALA A 42 -17.25 -17.40 21.67
N ALA A 43 -18.49 -16.99 21.96
CA ALA A 43 -19.39 -16.45 20.94
C ALA A 43 -18.87 -15.13 20.33
N LEU A 44 -18.25 -14.28 21.14
CA LEU A 44 -17.64 -13.03 20.67
C LEU A 44 -16.30 -13.26 19.99
N GLU A 45 -15.53 -14.26 20.43
CA GLU A 45 -14.35 -14.70 19.69
C GLU A 45 -14.72 -15.23 18.30
N ALA A 46 -15.82 -15.99 18.17
CA ALA A 46 -16.34 -16.43 16.87
C ALA A 46 -16.68 -15.22 15.98
N LEU A 47 -17.33 -14.21 16.55
CA LEU A 47 -17.67 -12.97 15.84
C LEU A 47 -16.41 -12.17 15.45
N ALA A 48 -15.42 -12.10 16.32
CA ALA A 48 -14.15 -11.43 16.03
C ALA A 48 -13.38 -12.17 14.93
N LEU A 49 -13.42 -13.51 14.90
CA LEU A 49 -12.78 -14.32 13.85
C LEU A 49 -13.41 -14.07 12.48
N ILE A 50 -14.75 -14.05 12.38
CA ILE A 50 -15.41 -13.74 11.10
C ILE A 50 -15.21 -12.27 10.69
N ALA A 51 -15.14 -11.34 11.64
CA ALA A 51 -14.80 -9.96 11.35
C ALA A 51 -13.38 -9.83 10.77
N ARG A 52 -12.41 -10.54 11.36
CA ARG A 52 -11.03 -10.60 10.85
C ARG A 52 -10.96 -11.21 9.45
N PHE A 53 -11.77 -12.23 9.15
CA PHE A 53 -11.88 -12.78 7.79
C PHE A 53 -12.34 -11.71 6.78
N HIS A 54 -13.24 -10.81 7.17
CA HIS A 54 -13.67 -9.67 6.37
C HIS A 54 -12.73 -8.44 6.45
N GLN A 55 -11.49 -8.62 6.93
CA GLN A 55 -10.49 -7.56 7.14
C GLN A 55 -10.93 -6.44 8.10
N VAL A 56 -11.85 -6.73 9.02
CA VAL A 56 -12.26 -5.80 10.07
C VAL A 56 -11.59 -6.21 11.37
N GLY A 57 -10.76 -5.31 11.93
CA GLY A 57 -10.16 -5.50 13.24
C GLY A 57 -11.23 -5.48 14.33
N ALA A 58 -11.38 -6.58 15.06
CA ALA A 58 -12.35 -6.73 16.12
C ALA A 58 -11.68 -7.30 17.37
N ASP A 59 -11.82 -6.60 18.49
CA ASP A 59 -11.38 -7.06 19.80
C ASP A 59 -12.62 -7.51 20.62
N PRO A 60 -12.69 -8.78 21.06
CA PRO A 60 -13.81 -9.30 21.86
C PRO A 60 -14.08 -8.48 23.13
N ALA A 61 -13.04 -7.99 23.81
CA ALA A 61 -13.19 -7.21 25.04
C ALA A 61 -13.78 -5.82 24.76
N ALA A 62 -13.32 -5.15 23.69
CA ALA A 62 -13.89 -3.89 23.25
C ALA A 62 -15.34 -4.03 22.77
N LEU A 63 -15.69 -5.14 22.11
CA LEU A 63 -17.05 -5.45 21.67
C LEU A 63 -18.01 -5.60 22.86
N LEU A 64 -17.56 -6.26 23.93
CA LEU A 64 -18.34 -6.37 25.16
C LEU A 64 -18.71 -5.03 25.76
N HIS A 65 -17.70 -4.16 25.89
CA HIS A 65 -17.91 -2.83 26.43
C HIS A 65 -18.88 -2.00 25.57
N ARG A 66 -18.78 -2.11 24.24
CA ARG A 66 -19.68 -1.41 23.31
C ARG A 66 -21.12 -1.92 23.34
N LEU A 67 -21.31 -3.21 23.59
CA LEU A 67 -22.65 -3.80 23.76
C LEU A 67 -23.28 -3.45 25.12
N GLY A 68 -22.53 -2.83 26.04
CA GLY A 68 -23.04 -2.43 27.36
C GLY A 68 -23.41 -3.61 28.26
N LYS A 69 -22.94 -4.83 27.93
CA LYS A 69 -23.25 -6.05 28.69
C LYS A 69 -22.13 -6.43 29.65
N ALA A 70 -22.52 -6.90 30.82
CA ALA A 70 -21.58 -7.49 31.77
C ALA A 70 -21.15 -8.89 31.30
N ALA A 71 -19.94 -9.32 31.67
CA ALA A 71 -19.37 -10.63 31.29
C ALA A 71 -20.17 -11.87 31.77
N SER A 72 -21.24 -11.66 32.53
CA SER A 72 -22.08 -12.69 33.14
C SER A 72 -23.49 -12.79 32.52
N GLU A 73 -23.84 -11.93 31.57
CA GLU A 73 -25.16 -11.95 30.93
C GLU A 73 -25.16 -12.87 29.71
N PRO A 74 -26.18 -13.73 29.46
CA PRO A 74 -26.19 -14.59 28.28
C PRO A 74 -26.23 -13.76 26.98
N LEU A 75 -25.32 -14.04 26.06
CA LEU A 75 -25.35 -13.50 24.71
C LEU A 75 -26.50 -14.12 23.94
N THR A 76 -27.47 -13.29 23.55
CA THR A 76 -28.53 -13.69 22.65
C THR A 76 -28.05 -13.61 21.19
N PRO A 77 -28.66 -14.36 20.25
CA PRO A 77 -28.36 -14.22 18.83
C PRO A 77 -28.53 -12.77 18.33
N SER A 78 -29.46 -12.03 18.93
CA SER A 78 -29.71 -10.62 18.66
C SER A 78 -28.51 -9.74 19.03
N ASP A 79 -27.83 -10.05 20.13
CA ASP A 79 -26.63 -9.31 20.56
C ASP A 79 -25.46 -9.51 19.60
N LEU A 80 -25.32 -10.72 19.02
CA LEU A 80 -24.32 -11.00 17.99
C LEU A 80 -24.61 -10.25 16.69
N LEU A 81 -25.89 -10.14 16.31
CA LEU A 81 -26.29 -9.32 15.15
C LEU A 81 -26.01 -7.83 15.40
N LEU A 82 -26.25 -7.34 16.62
CA LEU A 82 -25.94 -5.96 17.00
C LEU A 82 -24.43 -5.71 16.99
N GLY A 83 -23.64 -6.62 17.56
CA GLY A 83 -22.18 -6.53 17.56
C GLY A 83 -21.60 -6.56 16.15
N ALA A 84 -22.15 -7.37 15.25
CA ALA A 84 -21.76 -7.35 13.84
C ALA A 84 -22.06 -5.99 13.18
N ARG A 85 -23.23 -5.40 13.48
CA ARG A 85 -23.62 -4.09 12.96
C ARG A 85 -22.71 -2.96 13.47
N GLU A 86 -22.31 -3.01 14.74
CA GLU A 86 -21.34 -2.08 15.34
C GLU A 86 -19.95 -2.15 14.69
N LEU A 87 -19.56 -3.33 14.18
CA LEU A 87 -18.34 -3.52 13.39
C LEU A 87 -18.48 -3.07 11.93
N GLY A 88 -19.64 -2.56 11.53
CA GLY A 88 -19.92 -2.19 10.13
C GLY A 88 -20.22 -3.40 9.22
N LEU A 89 -20.44 -4.58 9.80
CA LEU A 89 -20.81 -5.79 9.07
C LEU A 89 -22.35 -5.89 8.95
N LYS A 90 -22.82 -6.43 7.83
CA LYS A 90 -24.24 -6.81 7.66
C LYS A 90 -24.39 -8.27 8.06
N ALA A 91 -25.07 -8.53 9.18
CA ALA A 91 -25.37 -9.87 9.63
C ALA A 91 -26.87 -10.18 9.51
N LYS A 92 -27.21 -11.42 9.13
CA LYS A 92 -28.60 -11.90 9.07
C LYS A 92 -28.70 -13.32 9.62
N LEU A 93 -29.63 -13.53 10.55
CA LEU A 93 -29.99 -14.86 11.03
C LEU A 93 -30.87 -15.56 9.99
N VAL A 94 -30.45 -16.75 9.57
CA VAL A 94 -31.12 -17.59 8.57
C VAL A 94 -31.25 -19.00 9.13
N ARG A 95 -32.37 -19.66 8.83
CA ARG A 95 -32.54 -21.09 9.08
C ARG A 95 -32.15 -21.87 7.84
N SER A 96 -31.35 -22.91 8.00
CA SER A 96 -30.90 -23.77 6.91
C SER A 96 -30.97 -25.23 7.34
N SER A 97 -31.03 -26.13 6.36
CA SER A 97 -30.87 -27.58 6.57
C SER A 97 -29.48 -28.01 6.11
N THR A 98 -29.05 -29.20 6.54
CA THR A 98 -27.75 -29.80 6.19
C THR A 98 -27.57 -29.97 4.69
N GLU A 99 -28.63 -30.30 3.96
CA GLU A 99 -28.61 -30.39 2.49
C GLU A 99 -28.39 -29.04 1.80
N ARG A 100 -28.83 -27.94 2.41
CA ARG A 100 -28.70 -26.58 1.85
C ARG A 100 -27.42 -25.88 2.29
N LEU A 101 -26.64 -26.46 3.21
CA LEU A 101 -25.40 -25.87 3.69
C LEU A 101 -24.40 -25.58 2.56
N THR A 102 -24.37 -26.43 1.53
CA THR A 102 -23.50 -26.26 0.35
C THR A 102 -23.89 -25.07 -0.52
N LEU A 103 -25.14 -24.60 -0.44
CA LEU A 103 -25.66 -23.46 -1.21
C LEU A 103 -25.55 -22.13 -0.45
N VAL A 104 -25.16 -22.16 0.82
CA VAL A 104 -25.04 -20.98 1.67
C VAL A 104 -23.68 -20.32 1.45
N PRO A 105 -23.60 -18.97 1.39
CA PRO A 105 -22.32 -18.28 1.36
C PRO A 105 -21.60 -18.46 2.70
N LEU A 106 -20.58 -19.32 2.70
CA LEU A 106 -19.65 -19.51 3.82
C LEU A 106 -18.46 -18.55 3.65
N PRO A 107 -17.82 -18.06 4.73
CA PRO A 107 -17.98 -18.47 6.12
C PRO A 107 -19.22 -17.87 6.81
N ALA A 108 -19.79 -18.62 7.76
CA ALA A 108 -20.95 -18.23 8.56
C ALA A 108 -20.79 -18.62 10.02
N LEU A 109 -21.54 -18.02 10.94
CA LEU A 109 -21.59 -18.47 12.34
C LEU A 109 -22.74 -19.45 12.53
N ALA A 110 -22.49 -20.62 13.10
CA ALA A 110 -23.48 -21.65 13.36
C ALA A 110 -23.81 -21.73 14.86
N LEU A 111 -25.11 -21.75 15.17
CA LEU A 111 -25.60 -21.87 16.55
C LEU A 111 -25.84 -23.34 16.90
N MET A 112 -25.17 -23.82 17.94
CA MET A 112 -25.27 -25.20 18.42
C MET A 112 -26.39 -25.33 19.46
N SER A 113 -26.92 -26.55 19.63
CA SER A 113 -28.03 -26.86 20.52
C SER A 113 -27.67 -26.71 22.01
N ASP A 114 -26.38 -26.75 22.31
CA ASP A 114 -25.80 -26.50 23.62
C ASP A 114 -25.54 -25.01 23.92
N GLY A 115 -25.91 -24.11 22.99
CA GLY A 115 -25.72 -22.66 23.12
C GLY A 115 -24.34 -22.16 22.71
N ARG A 116 -23.44 -23.03 22.21
CA ARG A 116 -22.16 -22.60 21.63
C ARG A 116 -22.37 -21.99 20.25
N VAL A 117 -21.44 -21.12 19.86
CA VAL A 117 -21.37 -20.53 18.52
C VAL A 117 -20.07 -20.96 17.86
N LEU A 118 -20.18 -21.61 16.71
CA LEU A 118 -19.06 -22.11 15.93
C LEU A 118 -18.89 -21.28 14.66
N LEU A 119 -17.66 -21.08 14.22
CA LEU A 119 -17.40 -20.51 12.90
C LEU A 119 -17.38 -21.64 11.87
N LEU A 120 -18.33 -21.61 10.94
CA LEU A 120 -18.43 -22.54 9.82
C LEU A 120 -17.64 -21.96 8.63
N ALA A 121 -16.51 -22.57 8.28
CA ALA A 121 -15.63 -22.08 7.23
C ALA A 121 -15.98 -22.64 5.85
N GLN A 122 -16.23 -23.94 5.76
CA GLN A 122 -16.54 -24.63 4.49
C GLN A 122 -17.38 -25.88 4.73
N CYS A 123 -18.23 -26.24 3.77
CA CYS A 123 -18.97 -27.50 3.73
C CYS A 123 -18.85 -28.12 2.34
N ASP A 124 -18.45 -29.39 2.28
CA ASP A 124 -18.27 -30.14 1.02
C ASP A 124 -19.33 -31.26 0.88
N GLY A 125 -20.49 -31.09 1.51
CA GLY A 125 -21.60 -32.06 1.51
C GLY A 125 -21.37 -33.37 2.27
N ARG A 126 -20.12 -33.77 2.52
CA ARG A 126 -19.75 -34.94 3.37
C ARG A 126 -19.09 -34.54 4.69
N ARG A 127 -18.36 -33.44 4.68
CA ARG A 127 -17.57 -32.97 5.81
C ARG A 127 -17.77 -31.47 5.98
N VAL A 128 -17.75 -31.04 7.23
CA VAL A 128 -17.87 -29.66 7.64
C VAL A 128 -16.56 -29.24 8.28
N LEU A 129 -16.01 -28.13 7.79
CA LEU A 129 -14.86 -27.45 8.38
C LEU A 129 -15.37 -26.34 9.29
N PHE A 130 -15.14 -26.48 10.59
CA PHE A 130 -15.53 -25.48 11.58
C PHE A 130 -14.40 -25.15 12.55
N MET A 131 -14.55 -24.04 13.24
CA MET A 131 -13.66 -23.60 14.31
C MET A 131 -14.47 -23.32 15.56
N ASP A 132 -14.09 -23.98 16.67
CA ASP A 132 -14.70 -23.79 17.99
C ASP A 132 -13.81 -22.90 18.87
N PRO A 133 -14.18 -21.62 19.08
CA PRO A 133 -13.45 -20.74 19.99
C PRO A 133 -13.62 -21.14 21.47
N SER A 134 -14.63 -21.94 21.82
CA SER A 134 -14.84 -22.43 23.20
C SER A 134 -13.81 -23.46 23.63
N ARG A 135 -13.02 -24.01 22.69
CA ARG A 135 -11.95 -24.99 22.92
C ARG A 135 -10.59 -24.42 22.47
N PRO A 136 -10.03 -23.43 23.19
CA PRO A 136 -8.72 -22.86 22.85
C PRO A 136 -7.59 -23.90 22.88
N SER A 137 -7.78 -25.04 23.54
CA SER A 137 -6.84 -26.17 23.60
C SER A 137 -6.50 -26.80 22.24
N ALA A 138 -7.28 -26.52 21.18
CA ALA A 138 -6.97 -26.96 19.80
C ALA A 138 -6.10 -25.95 19.01
N GLY A 139 -5.53 -24.93 19.66
CA GLY A 139 -4.56 -24.01 19.06
C GLY A 139 -5.11 -23.20 17.87
N GLY A 140 -6.42 -22.96 17.83
CA GLY A 140 -7.07 -22.27 16.71
C GLY A 140 -7.05 -23.04 15.39
N ARG A 141 -6.81 -24.37 15.42
CA ARG A 141 -6.83 -25.19 14.20
C ARG A 141 -8.27 -25.52 13.80
N PRO A 142 -8.62 -25.39 12.51
CA PRO A 142 -9.90 -25.86 12.00
C PRO A 142 -10.10 -27.36 12.28
N ALA A 143 -11.27 -27.72 12.80
CA ALA A 143 -11.70 -29.09 12.98
C ALA A 143 -12.56 -29.53 11.79
N ILE A 144 -12.41 -30.79 11.39
CA ILE A 144 -13.20 -31.40 10.32
C ILE A 144 -14.06 -32.50 10.94
N GLU A 145 -15.37 -32.43 10.74
CA GLU A 145 -16.33 -33.43 11.21
C GLU A 145 -17.28 -33.84 10.08
N SER A 146 -17.93 -35.00 10.19
CA SER A 146 -18.96 -35.40 9.23
C SER A 146 -20.22 -34.55 9.39
N VAL A 147 -20.95 -34.36 8.29
CA VAL A 147 -22.21 -33.59 8.29
C VAL A 147 -23.23 -34.24 9.23
N ASP A 148 -23.27 -35.58 9.29
CA ASP A 148 -24.21 -36.31 10.17
C ASP A 148 -23.96 -36.06 11.66
N ALA A 149 -22.69 -35.95 12.07
CA ALA A 149 -22.34 -35.67 13.47
C ALA A 149 -22.54 -34.19 13.83
N PHE A 150 -22.41 -33.31 12.84
CA PHE A 150 -22.75 -31.89 12.97
C PHE A 150 -24.26 -31.66 13.09
N ASP A 151 -25.08 -32.38 12.32
CA ASP A 151 -26.55 -32.28 12.36
C ASP A 151 -27.12 -32.54 13.76
N GLY A 152 -26.58 -33.53 14.46
CA GLY A 152 -27.00 -33.87 15.83
C GLY A 152 -26.70 -32.77 16.87
N GLN A 153 -25.79 -31.84 16.57
CA GLN A 153 -25.38 -30.76 17.48
C GLN A 153 -25.89 -29.39 17.04
N TRP A 154 -26.40 -29.26 15.81
CA TRP A 154 -26.76 -27.98 15.20
C TRP A 154 -28.24 -27.66 15.37
N THR A 155 -28.55 -26.39 15.66
CA THR A 155 -29.95 -25.93 15.82
C THR A 155 -30.68 -25.65 14.50
N GLY A 156 -29.99 -25.75 13.36
CA GLY A 156 -30.49 -25.30 12.06
C GLY A 156 -30.38 -23.78 11.84
N GLN A 157 -29.81 -23.02 12.78
CA GLN A 157 -29.66 -21.57 12.67
C GLN A 157 -28.22 -21.17 12.31
N LEU A 158 -28.10 -20.25 11.36
CA LEU A 158 -26.84 -19.65 10.88
C LEU A 158 -26.96 -18.13 10.91
N ILE A 159 -25.90 -17.45 11.33
CA ILE A 159 -25.74 -16.01 11.13
C ILE A 159 -24.80 -15.84 9.94
N LEU A 160 -25.36 -15.38 8.83
CA LEU A 160 -24.61 -15.01 7.63
C LEU A 160 -24.08 -13.60 7.81
N VAL A 161 -22.79 -13.40 7.49
CA VAL A 161 -22.13 -12.11 7.63
C VAL A 161 -21.62 -11.67 6.26
N ALA A 162 -21.86 -10.41 5.91
CA ALA A 162 -21.34 -9.77 4.70
C ALA A 162 -20.73 -8.42 5.06
N SER A 163 -19.62 -8.06 4.43
CA SER A 163 -18.98 -6.75 4.61
C SER A 163 -18.96 -5.97 3.30
N ARG A 164 -19.15 -4.64 3.36
CA ARG A 164 -18.88 -3.75 2.22
C ARG A 164 -17.41 -3.80 1.81
N ALA A 165 -16.49 -3.97 2.76
CA ALA A 165 -15.05 -4.10 2.50
C ALA A 165 -14.71 -5.44 1.80
N SER A 166 -15.44 -6.51 2.10
CA SER A 166 -15.29 -7.80 1.41
C SER A 166 -15.78 -7.76 -0.04
N ILE A 167 -16.82 -6.95 -0.34
CA ILE A 167 -17.25 -6.70 -1.72
C ILE A 167 -16.18 -5.90 -2.49
N ALA A 168 -15.53 -4.94 -1.83
CA ALA A 168 -14.38 -4.23 -2.40
C ALA A 168 -13.13 -5.12 -2.54
N GLY A 169 -12.95 -6.12 -1.66
CA GLY A 169 -11.85 -7.08 -1.68
C GLY A 169 -11.98 -8.15 -2.77
N ASP A 170 -13.19 -8.59 -3.12
CA ASP A 170 -13.40 -9.50 -4.27
C ASP A 170 -13.25 -8.75 -5.61
N LEU A 171 -13.60 -7.47 -5.68
CA LEU A 171 -13.26 -6.56 -6.79
C LEU A 171 -11.76 -6.25 -6.89
N ALA A 172 -10.97 -6.61 -5.88
CA ALA A 172 -9.51 -6.41 -5.87
C ALA A 172 -8.76 -7.56 -6.56
N ARG A 173 -9.44 -8.61 -7.06
CA ARG A 173 -8.81 -9.64 -7.90
C ARG A 173 -8.93 -9.25 -9.39
N PHE A 174 -8.14 -8.26 -9.80
CA PHE A 174 -7.86 -7.88 -11.20
C PHE A 174 -9.05 -7.47 -12.09
N ASP A 175 -9.71 -6.34 -11.81
CA ASP A 175 -10.68 -5.74 -12.73
C ASP A 175 -10.11 -4.50 -13.46
N PHE A 176 -9.72 -4.63 -14.74
CA PHE A 176 -9.34 -3.49 -15.60
C PHE A 176 -10.54 -2.58 -15.98
N SER A 177 -11.77 -3.08 -15.79
CA SER A 177 -13.01 -2.37 -16.18
C SER A 177 -13.26 -1.07 -15.42
N TRP A 178 -12.69 -0.88 -14.23
CA TRP A 178 -12.80 0.40 -13.50
C TRP A 178 -11.68 1.40 -13.87
N PHE A 179 -10.56 0.93 -14.43
CA PHE A 179 -9.45 1.78 -14.89
C PHE A 179 -9.79 2.51 -16.20
N ILE A 180 -10.53 1.84 -17.10
CA ILE A 180 -10.93 2.39 -18.41
C ILE A 180 -11.72 3.71 -18.27
N PRO A 181 -12.76 3.83 -17.41
CA PRO A 181 -13.46 5.10 -17.18
C PRO A 181 -12.55 6.26 -16.78
N SER A 182 -11.54 5.98 -15.95
CA SER A 182 -10.57 6.98 -15.50
C SER A 182 -9.62 7.39 -16.62
N LEU A 183 -9.18 6.45 -17.47
CA LEU A 183 -8.34 6.74 -18.63
C LEU A 183 -9.09 7.52 -19.72
N VAL A 184 -10.36 7.18 -19.97
CA VAL A 184 -11.21 7.84 -20.97
C VAL A 184 -11.54 9.28 -20.55
N LYS A 185 -11.64 9.56 -19.25
CA LYS A 185 -11.82 10.93 -18.72
C LYS A 185 -10.68 11.86 -19.16
N TYR A 186 -9.45 11.36 -19.28
CA TYR A 186 -8.25 12.12 -19.66
C TYR A 186 -7.74 11.79 -21.07
N ARG A 187 -8.60 11.26 -21.96
CA ARG A 187 -8.19 10.83 -23.31
C ARG A 187 -7.59 11.91 -24.20
N ARG A 188 -7.90 13.20 -23.94
CA ARG A 188 -7.31 14.33 -24.68
C ARG A 188 -5.83 14.48 -24.33
N LEU A 189 -5.54 14.62 -23.03
CA LEU A 189 -4.17 14.67 -22.51
C LEU A 189 -3.40 13.40 -22.90
N PHE A 190 -3.97 12.21 -22.71
CA PHE A 190 -3.31 10.97 -23.10
C PHE A 190 -3.05 10.90 -24.61
N GLY A 191 -3.98 11.39 -25.44
CA GLY A 191 -3.83 11.45 -26.89
C GLY A 191 -2.75 12.44 -27.34
N GLU A 192 -2.66 13.60 -26.70
CA GLU A 192 -1.62 14.60 -26.96
C GLU A 192 -0.23 14.03 -26.68
N VAL A 193 -0.07 13.34 -25.56
CA VAL A 193 1.18 12.71 -25.13
C VAL A 193 1.57 11.56 -26.04
N LEU A 194 0.60 10.74 -26.41
CA LEU A 194 0.81 9.64 -27.35
C LEU A 194 1.24 10.19 -28.71
N LEU A 195 0.66 11.30 -29.15
CA LEU A 195 1.02 11.94 -30.42
C LEU A 195 2.41 12.55 -30.36
N VAL A 196 2.74 13.32 -29.31
CA VAL A 196 4.09 13.90 -29.13
C VAL A 196 5.15 12.79 -29.06
N SER A 197 4.93 11.76 -28.24
CA SER A 197 5.85 10.62 -28.13
C SER A 197 5.97 9.82 -29.43
N LEU A 198 4.89 9.67 -30.21
CA LEU A 198 4.94 9.06 -31.55
C LEU A 198 5.84 9.84 -32.50
N PHE A 199 5.74 11.18 -32.54
CA PHE A 199 6.60 12.01 -33.37
C PHE A 199 8.05 11.95 -32.91
N LEU A 200 8.32 12.04 -31.60
CA LEU A 200 9.67 11.90 -31.05
C LEU A 200 10.27 10.53 -31.41
N GLN A 201 9.49 9.45 -31.32
CA GLN A 201 9.94 8.12 -31.69
C GLN A 201 10.21 8.00 -33.20
N LEU A 202 9.40 8.68 -34.03
CA LEU A 202 9.62 8.74 -35.48
C LEU A 202 10.92 9.48 -35.82
N PHE A 203 11.21 10.60 -35.16
CA PHE A 203 12.47 11.33 -35.30
C PHE A 203 13.67 10.49 -34.83
N ALA A 204 13.55 9.81 -33.70
CA ALA A 204 14.59 8.90 -33.21
C ALA A 204 14.91 7.77 -34.21
N LEU A 205 13.93 7.36 -35.03
CA LEU A 205 14.11 6.35 -36.08
C LEU A 205 14.78 6.90 -37.36
N VAL A 206 14.79 8.22 -37.57
CA VAL A 206 15.46 8.85 -38.72
C VAL A 206 16.96 8.56 -38.70
N SER A 207 17.60 8.60 -37.53
CA SER A 207 19.04 8.37 -37.38
C SER A 207 19.47 6.94 -37.82
N PRO A 208 18.86 5.84 -37.33
CA PRO A 208 19.13 4.49 -37.82
C PRO A 208 18.85 4.30 -39.31
N LEU A 209 17.72 4.82 -39.81
CA LEU A 209 17.33 4.72 -41.22
C LEU A 209 18.34 5.44 -42.12
N PHE A 210 18.85 6.58 -41.65
CA PHE A 210 19.87 7.36 -42.32
C PHE A 210 21.17 6.56 -42.45
N PHE A 211 21.66 5.99 -41.34
CA PHE A 211 22.84 5.14 -41.36
C PHE A 211 22.68 3.97 -42.34
N GLN A 212 21.50 3.36 -42.39
CA GLN A 212 21.21 2.30 -43.36
C GLN A 212 21.33 2.80 -44.81
N VAL A 213 20.74 3.95 -45.14
CA VAL A 213 20.82 4.52 -46.50
C VAL A 213 22.26 4.93 -46.87
N VAL A 214 23.03 5.49 -45.93
CA VAL A 214 24.45 5.79 -46.16
C VAL A 214 25.21 4.51 -46.52
N MET A 215 25.05 3.46 -45.70
CA MET A 215 25.80 2.22 -45.87
C MET A 215 25.41 1.46 -47.15
N ASP A 216 24.11 1.31 -47.42
CA ASP A 216 23.64 0.51 -48.57
C ASP A 216 23.68 1.29 -49.89
N LYS A 217 23.35 2.58 -49.88
CA LYS A 217 23.13 3.35 -51.13
C LYS A 217 24.31 4.24 -51.48
N VAL A 218 24.82 5.00 -50.52
CA VAL A 218 25.85 6.02 -50.76
C VAL A 218 27.24 5.38 -50.88
N LEU A 219 27.55 4.42 -50.02
CA LEU A 219 28.86 3.76 -49.99
C LEU A 219 29.03 2.76 -51.15
N VAL A 220 27.95 2.10 -51.55
CA VAL A 220 27.95 1.11 -52.65
C VAL A 220 28.02 1.76 -54.04
N HIS A 221 27.36 2.90 -54.27
CA HIS A 221 27.22 3.50 -55.61
C HIS A 221 28.01 4.81 -55.83
N ARG A 222 28.78 5.30 -54.84
CA ARG A 222 29.51 6.59 -54.89
C ARG A 222 28.65 7.79 -55.34
N GLY A 223 27.36 7.78 -55.01
CA GLY A 223 26.42 8.84 -55.33
C GLY A 223 26.59 10.06 -54.42
N LEU A 224 27.61 10.88 -54.65
CA LEU A 224 27.94 12.05 -53.82
C LEU A 224 26.76 13.03 -53.68
N ALA A 225 25.93 13.19 -54.73
CA ALA A 225 24.74 14.05 -54.68
C ALA A 225 23.68 13.59 -53.65
N THR A 226 23.58 12.28 -53.38
CA THR A 226 22.68 11.76 -52.33
C THR A 226 23.25 11.88 -50.93
N LEU A 227 24.59 11.92 -50.81
CA LEU A 227 25.27 12.17 -49.55
C LEU A 227 25.03 13.61 -49.09
N ASP A 228 25.13 14.59 -49.99
CA ASP A 228 24.92 16.00 -49.65
C ASP A 228 23.49 16.26 -49.15
N VAL A 229 22.48 15.71 -49.84
CA VAL A 229 21.06 15.84 -49.42
C VAL A 229 20.80 15.17 -48.08
N LEU A 230 21.39 14.00 -47.84
CA LEU A 230 21.38 13.33 -46.54
C LEU A 230 22.01 14.22 -45.46
N VAL A 231 23.26 14.66 -45.65
CA VAL A 231 24.00 15.44 -44.64
C VAL A 231 23.27 16.72 -44.28
N VAL A 232 22.73 17.44 -45.28
CA VAL A 232 21.88 18.63 -45.02
C VAL A 232 20.63 18.25 -44.22
N GLY A 233 19.97 17.14 -44.56
CA GLY A 233 18.83 16.63 -43.79
C GLY A 233 19.18 16.30 -42.34
N LEU A 234 20.32 15.65 -42.10
CA LEU A 234 20.80 15.31 -40.75
C LEU A 234 21.13 16.56 -39.94
N VAL A 235 21.79 17.55 -40.54
CA VAL A 235 22.09 18.83 -39.89
C VAL A 235 20.79 19.54 -39.48
N VAL A 236 19.77 19.56 -40.34
CA VAL A 236 18.47 20.17 -40.01
C VAL A 236 17.79 19.43 -38.86
N VAL A 237 17.80 18.09 -38.87
CA VAL A 237 17.21 17.28 -37.77
C VAL A 237 17.96 17.53 -36.46
N VAL A 238 19.28 17.51 -36.47
CA VAL A 238 20.11 17.78 -35.27
C VAL A 238 19.90 19.20 -34.76
N LEU A 239 19.80 20.19 -35.64
CA LEU A 239 19.48 21.57 -35.25
C LEU A 239 18.10 21.68 -34.63
N PHE A 240 17.11 20.97 -35.19
CA PHE A 240 15.75 20.97 -34.66
C PHE A 240 15.66 20.25 -33.31
N GLU A 241 16.30 19.09 -33.15
CA GLU A 241 16.42 18.40 -31.86
C GLU A 241 17.13 19.26 -30.81
N SER A 242 18.22 19.91 -31.19
CA SER A 242 18.94 20.84 -30.31
C SER A 242 18.07 22.02 -29.90
N LEU A 243 17.32 22.61 -30.84
CA LEU A 243 16.40 23.71 -30.56
C LEU A 243 15.27 23.28 -29.62
N LEU A 244 14.66 22.11 -29.85
CA LEU A 244 13.62 21.55 -28.98
C LEU A 244 14.15 21.24 -27.57
N THR A 245 15.39 20.76 -27.48
CA THR A 245 16.06 20.48 -26.20
C THR A 245 16.30 21.78 -25.41
N VAL A 246 16.73 22.84 -26.10
CA VAL A 246 16.94 24.16 -25.47
C VAL A 246 15.62 24.81 -25.06
N LEU A 247 14.56 24.70 -25.86
CA LEU A 247 13.24 25.23 -25.50
C LEU A 247 12.67 24.62 -24.22
N ARG A 248 13.05 23.38 -23.89
CA ARG A 248 12.66 22.65 -22.67
C ARG A 248 13.57 22.93 -21.47
N SER A 249 14.74 23.53 -21.70
CA SER A 249 15.75 23.74 -20.67
C SER A 249 15.79 25.20 -20.22
N TYR A 250 15.37 25.48 -18.99
CA TYR A 250 15.51 26.79 -18.37
C TYR A 250 16.95 26.97 -17.89
N LEU A 251 17.70 27.88 -18.52
CA LEU A 251 19.09 28.17 -18.15
C LEU A 251 19.14 29.23 -17.03
N PHE A 252 19.84 28.92 -15.93
CA PHE A 252 20.08 29.86 -14.84
C PHE A 252 21.58 29.96 -14.50
N ALA A 253 22.07 31.17 -14.21
CA ALA A 253 23.46 31.44 -13.87
C ALA A 253 23.59 32.44 -12.72
N ARG A 254 24.81 32.53 -12.19
CA ARG A 254 25.25 33.62 -11.32
C ARG A 254 25.21 34.95 -12.10
N ASP A 255 24.76 36.04 -11.48
CA ASP A 255 24.55 37.38 -12.06
C ASP A 255 23.31 37.55 -12.99
N TYR A 256 22.38 36.59 -13.00
CA TYR A 256 21.12 36.72 -13.75
C TYR A 256 20.03 37.48 -12.98
N GLY A 257 20.22 37.73 -11.68
CA GLY A 257 19.28 38.49 -10.86
C GLY A 257 18.12 37.64 -10.33
N SER A 258 16.91 38.23 -10.30
CA SER A 258 15.70 37.56 -9.80
C SER A 258 14.83 37.11 -10.97
N ASP A 259 14.87 35.83 -11.29
CA ASP A 259 14.05 35.24 -12.35
C ASP A 259 12.78 34.59 -11.79
N VAL A 260 11.70 34.64 -12.57
CA VAL A 260 10.41 34.04 -12.22
C VAL A 260 10.03 33.05 -13.31
N ILE A 261 9.93 31.79 -12.93
CA ILE A 261 9.51 30.70 -13.82
C ILE A 261 8.02 30.45 -13.56
N GLU A 262 7.24 30.53 -14.62
CA GLU A 262 5.83 30.18 -14.63
C GLU A 262 5.67 29.00 -15.58
N ASP A 263 5.68 27.80 -15.00
CA ASP A 263 5.42 26.57 -15.74
C ASP A 263 3.91 26.34 -15.74
N HIS A 264 3.34 26.28 -16.93
CA HIS A 264 1.91 26.04 -17.15
C HIS A 264 1.77 25.01 -18.27
N ASP A 265 2.64 24.01 -18.30
CA ASP A 265 2.57 22.95 -19.29
C ASP A 265 1.76 21.75 -18.77
N THR A 266 0.75 21.35 -19.54
CA THR A 266 -0.08 20.16 -19.26
C THR A 266 0.24 19.00 -20.20
N ALA A 267 1.20 19.19 -21.12
CA ALA A 267 1.64 18.16 -22.06
C ALA A 267 2.48 17.10 -21.32
N PHE A 268 1.96 15.87 -21.16
CA PHE A 268 2.77 14.86 -20.48
C PHE A 268 4.01 14.49 -21.30
N GLY A 269 5.06 14.12 -20.58
CA GLY A 269 6.34 13.72 -21.18
C GLY A 269 7.23 14.92 -21.53
N ASN A 270 6.78 16.14 -21.24
CA ASN A 270 7.72 17.20 -20.98
C ASN A 270 8.46 16.91 -19.65
N THR A 271 9.73 17.24 -19.60
CA THR A 271 10.56 17.12 -18.40
C THR A 271 11.34 18.40 -18.40
N ASP A 272 10.82 19.39 -17.71
CA ASP A 272 11.39 20.71 -17.70
C ASP A 272 12.63 20.66 -16.83
N VAL A 273 13.75 21.06 -17.42
CA VAL A 273 15.07 20.98 -16.78
C VAL A 273 15.51 22.39 -16.47
N LEU A 274 15.70 22.68 -15.19
CA LEU A 274 16.36 23.90 -14.75
C LEU A 274 17.85 23.63 -14.62
N GLN A 275 18.63 24.20 -15.54
CA GLN A 275 20.06 23.97 -15.61
C GLN A 275 20.85 25.15 -15.04
N PHE A 276 21.61 24.88 -13.98
CA PHE A 276 22.56 25.80 -13.38
C PHE A 276 23.89 25.78 -14.15
N LEU A 277 24.35 26.95 -14.55
CA LEU A 277 25.60 27.15 -15.27
C LEU A 277 26.84 27.08 -14.36
N GLN A 278 28.03 27.14 -14.96
CA GLN A 278 29.31 26.97 -14.26
C GLN A 278 29.48 27.98 -13.11
N GLY A 279 30.01 27.51 -11.97
CA GLY A 279 30.27 28.34 -10.79
C GLY A 279 29.15 28.37 -9.73
N VAL A 280 28.15 27.50 -9.89
CA VAL A 280 27.11 27.19 -8.89
C VAL A 280 27.33 25.77 -8.39
N GLU A 281 27.66 25.62 -7.10
CA GLU A 281 27.84 24.32 -6.46
C GLU A 281 26.56 23.88 -5.72
N ARG A 282 26.38 22.56 -5.56
CA ARG A 282 25.19 21.98 -4.89
C ARG A 282 25.00 22.44 -3.45
N ASP A 283 26.09 22.78 -2.77
CA ASP A 283 26.09 23.32 -1.41
C ASP A 283 25.93 24.83 -1.39
N GLN A 284 25.85 25.52 -2.54
CA GLN A 284 25.53 26.94 -2.62
C GLN A 284 24.06 27.18 -2.96
N LEU A 285 23.25 26.14 -3.16
CA LEU A 285 21.84 26.27 -3.46
C LEU A 285 21.00 26.21 -2.18
N TRP A 286 20.14 27.22 -2.00
CA TRP A 286 19.22 27.31 -0.89
C TRP A 286 17.77 27.25 -1.38
N PHE A 287 17.05 26.20 -0.97
CA PHE A 287 15.66 25.96 -1.33
C PHE A 287 14.73 26.40 -0.21
N ARG A 288 13.71 27.17 -0.56
CA ARG A 288 12.73 27.69 0.40
C ARG A 288 11.34 27.66 -0.20
N GLN A 289 10.36 27.32 0.64
CA GLN A 289 8.96 27.53 0.30
C GLN A 289 8.51 28.94 0.72
N THR A 290 7.96 29.70 -0.23
CA THR A 290 7.39 31.02 0.02
C THR A 290 5.94 31.02 -0.49
N GLY A 291 4.99 30.77 0.42
CA GLY A 291 3.57 30.61 0.08
C GLY A 291 3.34 29.38 -0.81
N HIS A 292 2.88 29.61 -2.04
CA HIS A 292 2.65 28.57 -3.06
C HIS A 292 3.81 28.41 -4.05
N ALA A 293 4.86 29.24 -3.93
CA ALA A 293 6.01 29.21 -4.80
C ALA A 293 7.21 28.52 -4.14
N LEU A 294 8.07 27.93 -4.97
CA LEU A 294 9.39 27.46 -4.58
C LEU A 294 10.41 28.53 -4.94
N GLU A 295 11.21 28.94 -3.97
CA GLU A 295 12.29 29.90 -4.12
C GLU A 295 13.62 29.15 -4.03
N VAL A 296 14.47 29.33 -5.04
CA VAL A 296 15.83 28.77 -5.10
C VAL A 296 16.81 29.93 -5.18
N SER A 297 17.66 30.07 -4.18
CA SER A 297 18.63 31.18 -4.10
C SER A 297 20.06 30.65 -4.10
N ILE A 298 20.97 31.43 -4.67
CA ILE A 298 22.40 31.13 -4.64
C ILE A 298 23.01 31.82 -3.42
N VAL A 299 23.54 31.01 -2.50
CA VAL A 299 24.21 31.47 -1.28
C VAL A 299 25.40 32.34 -1.65
N GLY A 300 25.39 33.57 -1.14
CA GLY A 300 26.45 34.54 -1.38
C GLY A 300 26.22 35.48 -2.56
N THR A 301 25.13 35.33 -3.31
CA THR A 301 24.69 36.33 -4.30
C THR A 301 23.27 36.83 -4.00
N ALA A 302 22.82 37.81 -4.78
CA ALA A 302 21.42 38.27 -4.76
C ALA A 302 20.55 37.49 -5.78
N ASP A 303 21.10 36.46 -6.41
CA ASP A 303 20.43 35.71 -7.46
C ASP A 303 19.42 34.74 -6.84
N GLN A 304 18.18 34.82 -7.31
CA GLN A 304 17.09 33.96 -6.88
C GLN A 304 16.21 33.59 -8.07
N ILE A 305 15.68 32.38 -8.02
CA ILE A 305 14.65 31.90 -8.94
C ILE A 305 13.40 31.64 -8.12
N VAL A 306 12.27 32.13 -8.59
CA VAL A 306 10.97 31.79 -8.03
C VAL A 306 10.20 30.97 -9.05
N VAL A 307 9.94 29.70 -8.73
CA VAL A 307 9.03 28.85 -9.49
C VAL A 307 7.62 29.06 -8.90
N ARG A 308 6.76 29.73 -9.68
CA ARG A 308 5.37 29.99 -9.28
C ARG A 308 4.59 28.70 -9.23
N ASP A 309 3.59 28.66 -8.35
CA ASP A 309 2.58 27.60 -8.27
C ASP A 309 3.11 26.15 -8.10
N TRP A 310 4.40 26.01 -7.75
CA TRP A 310 5.05 24.73 -7.41
C TRP A 310 4.25 23.86 -6.43
N TYR A 311 3.59 24.50 -5.46
CA TYR A 311 2.80 23.83 -4.43
C TYR A 311 1.30 23.76 -4.75
N VAL A 312 0.85 24.25 -5.92
CA VAL A 312 -0.54 24.23 -6.36
C VAL A 312 -0.85 22.97 -7.16
N ALA A 313 -0.11 22.73 -8.24
CA ALA A 313 -0.25 21.52 -9.05
C ALA A 313 1.12 20.93 -9.39
N ARG A 314 1.13 19.63 -9.72
CA ARG A 314 2.35 18.94 -10.15
C ARG A 314 2.79 19.34 -11.57
N ALA A 315 1.86 19.85 -12.38
CA ALA A 315 2.13 20.33 -13.73
C ALA A 315 2.93 21.64 -13.73
N ASP A 316 2.91 22.39 -12.63
CA ASP A 316 3.58 23.69 -12.50
C ASP A 316 4.99 23.53 -11.86
N ARG A 317 5.51 22.30 -11.81
CA ARG A 317 6.79 21.96 -11.18
C ARG A 317 7.82 21.60 -12.22
N VAL A 318 9.00 22.20 -12.08
CA VAL A 318 10.22 21.74 -12.77
C VAL A 318 10.60 20.34 -12.28
N GLU A 319 10.68 19.36 -13.17
CA GLU A 319 10.96 17.95 -12.80
C GLU A 319 12.43 17.69 -12.44
N GLU A 320 13.36 18.40 -13.06
CA GLU A 320 14.80 18.16 -12.90
C GLU A 320 15.59 19.48 -12.73
N PHE A 321 16.44 19.53 -11.71
CA PHE A 321 17.43 20.58 -11.50
C PHE A 321 18.80 19.99 -11.79
N ARG A 322 19.53 20.53 -12.77
CA ARG A 322 20.82 20.00 -13.22
C ARG A 322 21.93 21.00 -13.01
N LEU A 323 23.04 20.59 -12.40
CA LEU A 323 24.25 21.41 -12.28
C LEU A 323 25.21 21.16 -13.45
N ALA A 324 26.14 22.11 -13.64
CA ALA A 324 27.20 22.02 -14.63
C ALA A 324 28.19 20.86 -14.38
N ASP A 325 28.27 20.33 -13.15
CA ASP A 325 29.09 19.17 -12.79
C ASP A 325 28.44 17.82 -13.15
N GLY A 326 27.19 17.85 -13.64
CA GLY A 326 26.39 16.68 -13.96
C GLY A 326 25.46 16.22 -12.84
N SER A 327 25.57 16.78 -11.63
CA SER A 327 24.69 16.44 -10.51
C SER A 327 23.24 16.80 -10.83
N THR A 328 22.31 15.88 -10.56
CA THR A 328 20.87 16.06 -10.82
C THR A 328 20.05 15.98 -9.53
N LEU A 329 19.06 16.86 -9.39
CA LEU A 329 18.08 16.85 -8.31
C LEU A 329 16.69 16.75 -8.92
N LEU A 330 15.99 15.66 -8.60
CA LEU A 330 14.63 15.39 -9.06
C LEU A 330 13.60 16.10 -8.16
N GLU A 331 12.46 16.52 -8.72
CA GLU A 331 11.36 17.18 -7.99
C GLU A 331 10.97 16.45 -6.70
N SER A 332 11.00 15.11 -6.72
CA SER A 332 10.60 14.24 -5.61
C SER A 332 11.50 14.39 -4.38
N ARG A 333 12.73 14.88 -4.58
CA ARG A 333 13.73 15.06 -3.53
C ARG A 333 13.86 16.50 -3.07
N VAL A 334 13.28 17.45 -3.80
CA VAL A 334 13.29 18.89 -3.46
C VAL A 334 12.64 19.13 -2.10
N GLN A 335 11.52 18.47 -1.80
CA GLN A 335 10.83 18.68 -0.52
C GLN A 335 11.70 18.33 0.69
N GLY A 336 12.49 17.26 0.60
CA GLY A 336 13.41 16.88 1.68
C GLY A 336 14.49 17.93 1.94
N LEU A 337 14.93 18.65 0.90
CA LEU A 337 15.84 19.78 1.03
C LEU A 337 15.16 20.99 1.64
N VAL A 338 13.95 21.33 1.17
CA VAL A 338 13.15 22.44 1.72
C VAL A 338 12.90 22.24 3.21
N ASP A 339 12.50 21.03 3.64
CA ASP A 339 12.22 20.73 5.05
C ASP A 339 13.50 20.83 5.91
N ALA A 340 14.63 20.34 5.39
CA ALA A 340 15.91 20.41 6.10
C ALA A 340 16.44 21.85 6.20
N MET A 341 16.25 22.66 5.16
CA MET A 341 16.68 24.06 5.11
C MET A 341 15.72 24.99 5.88
N ALA A 342 14.43 24.67 5.96
CA ALA A 342 13.44 25.43 6.72
C ALA A 342 13.73 25.48 8.23
N ALA A 343 14.53 24.54 8.76
CA ALA A 343 14.99 24.52 10.14
C ALA A 343 15.99 25.66 10.47
N PHE A 344 16.49 26.36 9.45
CA PHE A 344 17.51 27.38 9.58
C PHE A 344 17.05 28.70 8.91
N ALA A 345 17.57 29.83 9.41
CA ALA A 345 17.36 31.11 8.74
C ALA A 345 18.21 31.16 7.44
N PRO A 346 17.69 31.77 6.36
CA PRO A 346 18.43 31.86 5.11
C PRO A 346 19.75 32.62 5.30
N PRO A 347 20.85 32.15 4.70
CA PRO A 347 22.14 32.84 4.79
C PRO A 347 22.05 34.22 4.13
N ALA A 348 22.63 35.23 4.77
CA ALA A 348 22.63 36.60 4.24
C ALA A 348 23.42 36.70 2.92
N ALA A 349 22.91 37.50 1.98
CA ALA A 349 23.59 37.80 0.72
C ALA A 349 24.98 38.42 1.01
N GLY A 350 26.03 37.62 0.83
CA GLY A 350 27.43 38.00 1.12
C GLY A 350 28.25 36.90 1.80
N ALA A 351 27.63 35.87 2.39
CA ALA A 351 28.33 34.67 2.81
C ALA A 351 28.53 33.73 1.61
N THR A 352 29.77 33.52 1.17
CA THR A 352 30.10 32.68 -0.01
C THR A 352 30.05 31.18 0.28
N VAL A 353 29.88 30.79 1.54
CA VAL A 353 29.88 29.40 2.02
C VAL A 353 28.86 29.30 3.15
N LEU A 354 28.10 28.20 3.23
CA LEU A 354 27.23 27.97 4.38
C LEU A 354 28.06 27.89 5.68
N PRO A 355 27.54 28.40 6.81
CA PRO A 355 28.15 28.19 8.11
C PRO A 355 28.45 26.70 8.40
N PRO A 356 29.60 26.36 8.99
CA PRO A 356 30.05 24.97 9.12
C PRO A 356 29.10 24.08 9.95
N ASN A 357 28.35 24.66 10.88
CA ASN A 357 27.29 23.98 11.63
C ASN A 357 26.10 23.59 10.75
N MET A 358 25.73 24.42 9.77
CA MET A 358 24.66 24.09 8.82
C MET A 358 25.14 23.05 7.80
N GLN A 359 26.38 23.17 7.32
CA GLN A 359 26.98 22.19 6.41
C GLN A 359 26.97 20.78 7.00
N GLN A 360 27.31 20.61 8.27
CA GLN A 360 27.30 19.28 8.92
C GLN A 360 25.89 18.66 8.99
N VAL A 361 24.86 19.49 9.18
CA VAL A 361 23.47 19.00 9.28
C VAL A 361 22.86 18.76 7.90
N LEU A 362 23.18 19.58 6.91
CA LEU A 362 22.63 19.51 5.55
C LEU A 362 23.41 18.55 4.64
N ALA A 363 24.68 18.27 4.91
CA ALA A 363 25.53 17.37 4.12
C ALA A 363 24.90 16.00 3.81
N PRO A 364 24.33 15.24 4.78
CA PRO A 364 23.72 13.95 4.47
C PRO A 364 22.47 14.09 3.58
N THR A 365 21.66 15.13 3.78
CA THR A 365 20.45 15.37 3.00
C THR A 365 20.79 15.83 1.59
N LEU A 366 21.78 16.72 1.43
CA LEU A 366 22.33 17.12 0.13
C LEU A 366 22.91 15.91 -0.61
N ALA A 367 23.74 15.10 0.04
CA ALA A 367 24.32 13.91 -0.60
C ALA A 367 23.25 12.88 -1.02
N ALA A 368 22.15 12.75 -0.27
CA ALA A 368 21.05 11.85 -0.61
C ALA A 368 20.10 12.42 -1.67
N SER A 369 19.94 13.73 -1.73
CA SER A 369 19.03 14.40 -2.67
C SER A 369 19.62 14.43 -4.08
N TRP A 370 20.91 14.72 -4.22
CA TRP A 370 21.61 14.85 -5.49
C TRP A 370 22.06 13.47 -6.01
N GLY A 371 21.64 13.12 -7.23
CA GLY A 371 22.08 11.92 -7.96
C GLY A 371 23.24 12.22 -8.92
N PRO A 372 24.00 11.18 -9.34
CA PRO A 372 24.99 11.28 -10.41
C PRO A 372 24.35 11.51 -11.79
#